data_AF-W7TV60-F1
#
_entry.id   AF-W7TV60-F1
#
_cell.length_a   1.000
_cell.length_b   1.000
_cell.length_c   1.000
_cell.angle_alpha   90.00
_cell.angle_beta   90.00
_cell.angle_gamma   90.00
#
_symmetry.space_group_name_H-M   'P 1'
#
loop_
_entity.id
_entity.type
_entity.pdbx_description
1 polymer ?
#
loop_
_entity_poly.entity_id
_entity_poly.type
_entity_poly.pdbx_seq_one_letter_code
_entity_poly.pdbx_strand_id
1 'polypeptide(L)'
;MASSIRLLPSALKARHAALFALGIGGAAGAIRYQTDEGTRRSVYFWSRAFPIYLHYRYVKSQVQHLPEAEQEEAYAPLHQKYAPEAVDIILHLKGFYIKIAQVGSTRSDFLPQEYLSRLEIFQGDIPCTEPFTAIQDTVERSLGKPLPEVFAEFDHIPVGAA
;
A
#
# COMPACT_ATOMS: atom_id res chain seq x y z
N MET A 1 -58.02 14.32 31.42
CA MET A 1 -56.77 13.66 31.84
C MET A 1 -56.41 12.65 30.76
N ALA A 2 -55.60 13.04 29.77
CA ALA A 2 -54.13 12.85 29.72
C ALA A 2 -53.76 11.36 29.65
N SER A 3 -52.98 10.83 28.71
CA SER A 3 -52.24 11.38 27.57
C SER A 3 -51.84 10.19 26.70
N SER A 4 -52.07 10.24 25.38
CA SER A 4 -51.72 9.15 24.46
C SER A 4 -50.22 9.18 24.13
N ILE A 5 -49.46 8.20 24.63
CA ILE A 5 -48.05 8.00 24.23
C ILE A 5 -48.02 7.24 22.90
N ARG A 6 -47.83 7.98 21.81
CA ARG A 6 -47.50 7.44 20.48
C ARG A 6 -46.09 6.84 20.52
N LEU A 7 -46.01 5.51 20.41
CA LEU A 7 -44.76 4.78 20.20
C LEU A 7 -44.17 5.18 18.83
N LEU A 8 -43.04 5.89 18.84
CA LEU A 8 -42.23 6.13 17.63
C LEU A 8 -41.68 4.79 17.10
N PRO A 9 -41.70 4.54 15.78
CA PRO A 9 -41.26 3.27 15.22
C PRO A 9 -39.75 3.07 15.43
N SER A 10 -39.39 1.95 16.04
CA SER A 10 -38.02 1.53 16.42
C SER A 10 -36.98 1.62 15.29
N ALA A 11 -37.43 1.52 14.04
CA ALA A 11 -36.58 1.62 12.85
C ALA A 11 -35.92 3.01 12.68
N LEU A 12 -36.57 4.10 13.14
CA LEU A 12 -36.03 5.46 12.96
C LEU A 12 -34.88 5.75 13.94
N LYS A 13 -34.91 5.19 15.15
CA LYS A 13 -33.82 5.33 16.14
C LYS A 13 -32.59 4.52 15.76
N ALA A 14 -32.79 3.32 15.20
CA ALA A 14 -31.69 2.46 14.72
C ALA A 14 -30.91 3.10 13.55
N ARG A 15 -31.62 3.74 12.60
CA ARG A 15 -30.99 4.44 11.47
C ARG A 15 -30.16 5.65 11.90
N HIS A 16 -30.65 6.46 12.84
CA HIS A 16 -29.90 7.59 13.37
C HIS A 16 -28.70 7.14 14.23
N ALA A 17 -28.83 6.08 15.03
CA ALA A 17 -27.71 5.50 15.77
C ALA A 17 -26.61 4.96 14.84
N ALA A 18 -26.98 4.29 13.75
CA ALA A 18 -26.03 3.82 12.74
C ALA A 18 -25.32 4.97 12.02
N LEU A 19 -26.04 6.04 11.66
CA LEU A 19 -25.47 7.25 11.06
C LEU A 19 -24.53 8.00 12.02
N PHE A 20 -24.84 8.05 13.32
CA PHE A 20 -23.98 8.67 14.34
C PHE A 20 -22.71 7.86 14.59
N ALA A 21 -22.81 6.53 14.61
CA ALA A 21 -21.65 5.63 14.73
C ALA A 21 -20.72 5.72 13.50
N LEU A 22 -21.28 5.85 12.30
CA LEU A 22 -20.54 6.15 11.07
C LEU A 22 -19.85 7.53 11.14
N GLY A 23 -20.51 8.54 11.71
CA GLY A 23 -19.94 9.88 11.89
C GLY A 23 -18.75 9.93 12.85
N ILE A 24 -18.84 9.25 14.00
CA ILE A 24 -17.74 9.20 15.00
C ILE A 24 -16.59 8.31 14.49
N GLY A 25 -16.89 7.16 13.88
CA GLY A 25 -15.89 6.29 13.26
C GLY A 25 -15.16 6.97 12.10
N GLY A 26 -15.89 7.72 11.27
CA GLY A 26 -15.32 8.52 10.18
C GLY A 26 -14.42 9.65 10.67
N ALA A 27 -14.82 10.39 11.72
CA ALA A 27 -14.03 11.46 12.31
C ALA A 27 -12.77 10.93 13.02
N ALA A 28 -12.88 9.87 13.83
CA ALA A 28 -11.74 9.22 14.46
C ALA A 28 -10.78 8.59 13.43
N GLY A 29 -11.33 8.00 12.35
CA GLY A 29 -10.57 7.50 11.21
C GLY A 29 -9.82 8.62 10.48
N ALA A 30 -10.46 9.78 10.27
CA ALA A 30 -9.84 10.95 9.64
C ALA A 30 -8.74 11.58 10.52
N ILE A 31 -8.95 11.66 11.84
CA ILE A 31 -7.94 12.14 12.79
C ILE A 31 -6.73 11.19 12.79
N ARG A 32 -6.95 9.87 12.88
CA ARG A 32 -5.87 8.87 12.81
C ARG A 32 -5.14 8.87 11.47
N TYR A 33 -5.85 9.09 10.36
CA TYR A 33 -5.24 9.22 9.05
C TYR A 33 -4.27 10.42 8.96
N GLN A 34 -4.59 11.52 9.65
CA GLN A 34 -3.74 12.72 9.67
C GLN A 34 -2.57 12.61 10.65
N THR A 35 -2.69 11.83 11.72
CA THR A 35 -1.67 11.76 12.77
C THR A 35 -0.77 10.53 12.71
N ASP A 36 -1.21 9.43 12.11
CA ASP A 36 -0.49 8.15 12.10
C ASP A 36 -0.04 7.76 10.68
N GLU A 37 1.27 7.80 10.45
CA GLU A 37 1.88 7.43 9.16
C GLU A 37 1.51 5.99 8.75
N GLY A 38 1.49 5.06 9.71
CA GLY A 38 1.13 3.66 9.48
C GLY A 38 -0.29 3.50 8.95
N THR A 39 -1.26 4.21 9.53
CA THR A 39 -2.65 4.24 9.07
C THR A 39 -2.75 4.80 7.66
N ARG A 40 -2.07 5.92 7.35
CA ARG A 40 -2.07 6.50 6.01
C ARG A 40 -1.51 5.55 4.96
N ARG A 41 -0.37 4.90 5.26
CA ARG A 41 0.25 3.89 4.40
C ARG A 41 -0.66 2.69 4.16
N SER A 42 -1.34 2.23 5.21
CA SER A 42 -2.29 1.11 5.13
C SER A 42 -3.51 1.46 4.28
N VAL A 43 -4.09 2.65 4.47
CA VAL A 43 -5.22 3.14 3.66
C VAL A 43 -4.81 3.25 2.19
N TYR A 44 -3.63 3.83 1.91
CA TYR A 44 -3.08 3.89 0.56
C TYR A 44 -2.97 2.49 -0.07
N PHE A 45 -2.29 1.56 0.62
CA PHE A 45 -2.14 0.19 0.15
C PHE A 45 -3.48 -0.46 -0.18
N TRP A 46 -4.43 -0.46 0.77
CA TRP A 46 -5.71 -1.13 0.59
C TRP A 46 -6.57 -0.47 -0.49
N SER A 47 -6.56 0.86 -0.61
CA SER A 47 -7.30 1.57 -1.67
C SER A 47 -6.82 1.21 -3.09
N ARG A 48 -5.55 0.81 -3.24
CA ARG A 48 -4.95 0.42 -4.53
C ARG A 48 -4.99 -1.08 -4.76
N ALA A 49 -4.68 -1.88 -3.74
CA ALA A 49 -4.60 -3.34 -3.83
C ALA A 49 -5.98 -4.01 -3.87
N PHE A 50 -6.97 -3.48 -3.13
CA PHE A 50 -8.29 -4.11 -3.04
C PHE A 50 -9.04 -4.16 -4.39
N PRO A 51 -9.08 -3.10 -5.23
CA PRO A 51 -9.67 -3.19 -6.57
C PRO A 51 -8.98 -4.22 -7.47
N ILE A 52 -7.65 -4.34 -7.38
CA ILE A 52 -6.87 -5.34 -8.13
C ILE A 52 -7.31 -6.74 -7.70
N TYR A 53 -7.32 -7.02 -6.40
CA TYR A 53 -7.79 -8.28 -5.83
C TYR A 53 -9.22 -8.62 -6.27
N LEU A 54 -10.14 -7.66 -6.23
CA LEU A 54 -11.51 -7.87 -6.67
C LEU A 54 -11.60 -8.20 -8.16
N HIS A 55 -10.77 -7.58 -9.01
CA HIS A 55 -10.77 -7.87 -10.44
C HIS A 55 -10.26 -9.29 -10.73
N TYR A 56 -9.17 -9.72 -10.09
CA TYR A 56 -8.71 -11.11 -10.17
C TYR A 56 -9.77 -12.08 -9.65
N ARG A 57 -10.45 -11.76 -8.54
CA ARG A 57 -11.54 -12.57 -8.00
C ARG A 57 -12.74 -12.68 -8.94
N TYR A 58 -13.08 -11.59 -9.60
CA TYR A 58 -14.15 -11.56 -10.60
C TYR A 58 -13.81 -12.48 -11.78
N VAL A 59 -12.62 -12.32 -12.38
CA VAL A 59 -12.16 -13.17 -13.50
C VAL A 59 -12.06 -14.63 -13.06
N LYS A 60 -11.45 -14.91 -11.90
CA LYS A 60 -11.36 -16.27 -11.34
C LYS A 60 -12.73 -16.93 -11.23
N SER A 61 -13.75 -16.19 -10.78
CA SER A 61 -15.10 -16.74 -10.69
C SER A 61 -15.65 -17.19 -12.04
N GLN A 62 -15.25 -16.54 -13.13
CA GLN A 62 -15.66 -16.88 -14.49
C GLN A 62 -14.85 -18.05 -15.06
N VAL A 63 -13.55 -18.15 -14.76
CA VAL A 63 -12.65 -19.08 -15.48
C VAL A 63 -12.20 -20.30 -14.66
N GLN A 64 -12.43 -20.34 -13.34
CA GLN A 64 -11.96 -21.43 -12.47
C GLN A 64 -12.42 -22.85 -12.85
N HIS A 65 -13.44 -22.97 -13.69
CA HIS A 65 -13.98 -24.25 -14.16
C HIS A 65 -13.35 -24.70 -15.49
N LEU A 66 -12.57 -23.85 -16.14
CA LEU A 66 -11.90 -24.10 -17.41
C LEU A 66 -10.55 -24.78 -17.18
N PRO A 67 -9.96 -25.43 -18.21
CA PRO A 67 -8.59 -25.93 -18.16
C PRO A 67 -7.58 -24.82 -17.81
N GLU A 68 -6.47 -25.19 -17.17
CA GLU A 68 -5.46 -24.22 -16.68
C GLU A 68 -4.94 -23.28 -17.78
N ALA A 69 -4.74 -23.78 -19.01
CA ALA A 69 -4.28 -22.98 -20.14
C ALA A 69 -5.25 -21.82 -20.49
N GLU A 70 -6.56 -22.06 -20.44
CA GLU A 70 -7.57 -21.02 -20.69
C GLU A 70 -7.66 -20.02 -19.53
N GLN A 71 -7.39 -20.47 -18.30
CA GLN A 71 -7.30 -19.58 -17.14
C GLN A 71 -6.10 -18.64 -17.27
N GLU A 72 -4.95 -19.15 -17.69
CA GLU A 72 -3.73 -18.37 -17.91
C GLU A 72 -3.95 -17.30 -18.98
N GLU A 73 -4.59 -17.66 -20.10
CA GLU A 73 -4.97 -16.71 -21.15
C GLU A 73 -5.90 -15.61 -20.61
N ALA A 74 -6.85 -15.95 -19.74
CA ALA A 74 -7.75 -14.99 -19.12
C ALA A 74 -7.05 -14.07 -18.09
N TYR A 75 -5.99 -14.53 -17.43
CA TYR A 75 -5.21 -13.72 -16.48
C TYR A 75 -4.13 -12.86 -17.14
N ALA A 76 -3.61 -13.25 -18.31
CA ALA A 76 -2.61 -12.49 -19.06
C ALA A 76 -2.92 -10.97 -19.18
N PRO A 77 -4.13 -10.53 -19.59
CA PRO A 77 -4.43 -9.10 -19.65
C PRO A 77 -4.45 -8.43 -18.26
N LEU A 78 -4.80 -9.16 -17.19
CA LEU A 78 -4.76 -8.63 -15.83
C LEU A 78 -3.32 -8.47 -15.35
N HIS A 79 -2.43 -9.42 -15.68
CA HIS A 79 -1.02 -9.35 -15.34
C HIS A 79 -0.35 -8.14 -16.00
N GLN A 80 -0.56 -7.97 -17.31
CA GLN A 80 -0.06 -6.81 -18.05
C GLN A 80 -0.60 -5.50 -17.50
N LYS A 81 -1.87 -5.47 -17.11
CA LYS A 81 -2.51 -4.28 -16.55
C LYS A 81 -2.00 -3.92 -15.16
N TYR A 82 -1.78 -4.89 -14.27
CA TYR A 82 -1.56 -4.60 -12.84
C TYR A 82 -0.14 -4.77 -12.35
N ALA A 83 0.76 -5.34 -13.15
CA ALA A 83 2.18 -5.36 -12.83
C ALA A 83 2.79 -3.95 -12.68
N PRO A 84 2.51 -2.97 -13.57
CA PRO A 84 2.97 -1.59 -13.37
C PRO A 84 2.40 -0.94 -12.11
N GLU A 85 1.11 -1.14 -11.84
CA GLU A 85 0.44 -0.60 -10.66
C GLU A 85 1.03 -1.16 -9.36
N ALA A 86 1.46 -2.43 -9.36
CA ALA A 86 2.16 -3.01 -8.23
C ALA A 86 3.50 -2.31 -7.97
N VAL A 87 4.27 -2.01 -9.03
CA VAL A 87 5.51 -1.24 -8.94
C VAL A 87 5.25 0.14 -8.33
N ASP A 88 4.22 0.85 -8.80
CA ASP A 88 3.88 2.18 -8.26
C ASP A 88 3.53 2.13 -6.77
N ILE A 89 2.75 1.12 -6.35
CA ILE A 89 2.39 0.92 -4.94
C ILE A 89 3.64 0.67 -4.10
N ILE A 90 4.56 -0.18 -4.59
CA ILE A 90 5.80 -0.52 -3.90
C ILE A 90 6.71 0.71 -3.76
N LEU A 91 6.91 1.47 -4.85
CA LEU A 91 7.74 2.69 -4.85
C LEU A 91 7.15 3.77 -3.95
N HIS A 92 5.83 3.92 -3.92
CA HIS A 92 5.17 4.89 -3.05
C HIS A 92 5.35 4.54 -1.57
N LEU A 93 5.22 3.26 -1.23
CA LEU A 93 5.29 2.81 0.17
C LEU A 93 6.74 2.65 0.64
N LYS A 94 7.70 2.32 -0.23
CA LYS A 94 9.12 2.10 0.12
C LYS A 94 9.32 1.05 1.24
N GLY A 95 10.56 0.91 1.72
CA GLY A 95 10.90 0.12 2.90
C GLY A 95 10.49 -1.36 2.78
N PHE A 96 9.63 -1.83 3.69
CA PHE A 96 9.14 -3.22 3.69
C PHE A 96 8.65 -3.70 2.32
N TYR A 97 7.97 -2.85 1.56
CA TYR A 97 7.41 -3.24 0.26
C TYR A 97 8.49 -3.47 -0.80
N ILE A 98 9.58 -2.70 -0.77
CA ILE A 98 10.75 -2.92 -1.63
C ILE A 98 11.40 -4.26 -1.28
N LYS A 99 11.51 -4.59 0.01
CA LYS A 99 12.06 -5.88 0.46
C LYS A 99 11.21 -7.07 -0.01
N ILE A 100 9.88 -6.93 0.03
CA ILE A 100 8.98 -7.96 -0.51
C ILE A 100 9.14 -8.10 -2.02
N ALA A 101 9.29 -7.00 -2.76
CA ALA A 101 9.56 -7.03 -4.19
C ALA A 101 10.88 -7.75 -4.51
N GLN A 102 11.93 -7.44 -3.74
CA GLN A 102 13.24 -8.08 -3.86
C GLN A 102 13.16 -9.59 -3.60
N VAL A 103 12.52 -10.01 -2.52
CA VAL A 103 12.36 -11.46 -2.25
C VAL A 103 11.48 -12.12 -3.32
N GLY A 104 10.37 -11.49 -3.68
CA GLY A 104 9.41 -12.01 -4.64
C GLY A 104 9.98 -12.19 -6.05
N SER A 105 10.80 -11.27 -6.53
CA SER A 105 11.36 -11.35 -7.88
C SER A 105 12.42 -12.45 -8.04
N THR A 106 12.92 -13.02 -6.95
CA THR A 106 13.83 -14.20 -7.01
C THR A 106 13.10 -15.52 -7.16
N ARG A 107 11.76 -15.51 -7.04
CA ARG A 107 10.92 -16.72 -7.05
C ARG A 107 9.98 -16.72 -8.24
N SER A 108 10.50 -17.22 -9.37
CA SER A 108 9.75 -17.30 -10.62
C SER A 108 8.52 -18.23 -10.56
N ASP A 109 8.43 -19.06 -9.53
CA ASP A 109 7.31 -19.97 -9.30
C ASP A 109 6.12 -19.30 -8.59
N PHE A 110 6.30 -18.10 -8.02
CA PHE A 110 5.25 -17.41 -7.27
C PHE A 110 4.54 -16.29 -8.03
N LEU A 111 5.21 -15.68 -9.00
CA LEU A 111 4.69 -14.52 -9.72
C LEU A 111 4.71 -14.79 -11.22
N PRO A 112 3.68 -14.36 -11.95
CA PRO A 112 3.69 -14.44 -13.41
C PRO A 112 4.78 -13.53 -13.99
N GLN A 113 5.22 -13.85 -15.20
CA GLN A 113 6.38 -13.23 -15.84
C GLN A 113 6.27 -11.70 -15.96
N GLU A 114 5.06 -11.17 -16.15
CA GLU A 114 4.82 -9.73 -16.22
C GLU A 114 5.12 -9.02 -14.90
N TYR A 115 4.91 -9.69 -13.76
CA TYR A 115 5.29 -9.11 -12.47
C TYR A 115 6.79 -9.27 -12.26
N LEU A 116 7.37 -10.44 -12.52
CA LEU A 116 8.81 -10.67 -12.34
C LEU A 116 9.64 -9.64 -13.11
N SER A 117 9.37 -9.46 -14.40
CA SER A 117 10.08 -8.50 -15.26
C SER A 117 9.98 -7.04 -14.77
N ARG A 118 8.88 -6.69 -14.11
CA ARG A 118 8.69 -5.35 -13.53
C ARG A 118 9.38 -5.20 -12.19
N LEU A 119 9.46 -6.26 -11.40
CA LEU A 119 10.09 -6.24 -10.10
C LEU A 119 11.63 -6.32 -10.16
N GLU A 120 12.21 -6.68 -11.31
CA GLU A 120 13.67 -6.67 -11.54
C GLU A 120 14.31 -5.32 -11.19
N ILE A 121 13.60 -4.21 -11.38
CA ILE A 121 14.10 -2.87 -11.03
C ILE A 121 14.48 -2.74 -9.54
N PHE A 122 13.87 -3.54 -8.67
CA PHE A 122 14.12 -3.50 -7.23
C PHE A 122 15.36 -4.32 -6.81
N GLN A 123 15.92 -5.11 -7.73
CA GLN A 123 17.19 -5.84 -7.52
C GLN A 123 18.42 -4.96 -7.81
N GLY A 124 18.26 -3.88 -8.57
CA GLY A 124 19.33 -2.94 -8.87
C GLY A 124 19.31 -1.70 -7.96
N ASP A 125 20.12 -0.71 -8.32
CA ASP A 125 20.16 0.58 -7.64
C ASP A 125 18.87 1.35 -7.88
N ILE A 126 17.93 1.25 -6.94
CA ILE A 126 16.73 2.08 -6.93
C ILE A 126 17.20 3.52 -6.69
N PRO A 127 16.91 4.47 -7.61
CA PRO A 127 17.37 5.84 -7.47
C PRO A 127 16.89 6.43 -6.14
N CYS A 128 17.82 6.98 -5.36
CA CYS A 128 17.45 7.70 -4.15
C CYS A 128 16.67 8.95 -4.54
N THR A 129 15.45 9.07 -4.02
CA THR A 129 14.59 10.25 -4.26
C THR A 129 14.74 11.32 -3.20
N GLU A 130 15.43 11.01 -2.09
CA GLU A 130 15.59 11.94 -0.98
C GLU A 130 16.78 12.88 -1.23
N PRO A 131 16.65 14.18 -0.95
CA PRO A 131 17.76 15.10 -1.08
C PRO A 131 18.84 14.79 -0.04
N PHE A 132 20.11 14.98 -0.40
CA PHE A 132 21.24 14.77 0.50
C PHE A 132 21.08 15.53 1.84
N THR A 133 20.48 16.71 1.82
CA THR A 133 20.21 17.51 3.03
C THR A 133 19.34 16.75 4.05
N ALA A 134 18.31 16.03 3.60
CA ALA A 134 17.47 15.23 4.50
C ALA A 134 18.23 14.04 5.08
N ILE A 135 19.14 13.44 4.30
CA ILE A 135 20.01 12.35 4.73
C ILE A 135 21.00 12.88 5.79
N GLN A 136 21.68 13.98 5.49
CA GLN A 136 22.60 14.65 6.40
C GLN A 136 21.92 15.00 7.72
N ASP A 137 20.76 15.67 7.68
CA ASP A 137 20.00 16.04 8.87
C ASP A 137 19.65 14.82 9.74
N THR A 138 19.31 13.70 9.10
CA THR A 138 18.95 12.45 9.81
C THR A 138 20.16 11.85 10.50
N VAL A 139 21.31 11.79 9.81
CA VAL A 139 22.55 11.22 10.35
C VAL A 139 23.11 12.10 11.46
N GLU A 140 23.23 13.41 11.24
CA GLU A 140 23.76 14.35 12.24
C GLU A 140 22.90 14.40 13.50
N ARG A 141 21.56 14.36 13.36
CA ARG A 141 20.65 14.28 14.51
C ARG A 141 20.81 12.99 15.29
N SER A 142 21.05 11.87 14.60
CA SER A 142 21.24 10.57 15.23
C SER A 142 22.59 10.48 15.96
N LEU A 143 23.63 11.15 15.45
CA LEU A 143 24.98 11.17 16.02
C LEU A 143 25.22 12.32 17.00
N GLY A 144 24.38 13.35 16.98
CA GLY A 144 24.51 14.57 17.78
C GLY A 144 25.69 15.46 17.38
N LYS A 145 26.26 15.26 16.18
CA LYS A 145 27.43 15.98 15.67
C LYS A 145 27.35 16.16 14.14
N PRO A 146 27.98 17.21 13.58
CA PRO A 146 28.10 17.39 12.13
C PRO A 146 28.88 16.24 11.46
N LEU A 147 28.53 15.91 10.21
CA LEU A 147 29.21 14.85 9.45
C LEU A 147 30.75 15.01 9.39
N PRO A 148 31.32 16.21 9.13
CA PRO A 148 32.77 16.37 9.03
C PRO A 148 33.54 16.16 10.34
N GLU A 149 32.85 16.16 11.49
CA GLU A 149 33.48 15.88 12.78
C GLU A 149 33.55 14.38 13.09
N VAL A 150 32.73 13.57 12.41
CA VAL A 150 32.62 12.13 12.66
C VAL A 150 33.27 11.31 11.55
N PHE A 151 33.14 11.74 10.30
CA PHE A 151 33.62 11.04 9.12
C PHE A 151 34.76 11.82 8.45
N ALA A 152 35.79 11.10 7.97
CA ALA A 152 36.86 11.69 7.17
C ALA A 152 36.37 12.13 5.77
N GLU A 153 35.43 11.37 5.21
CA GLU A 153 34.77 11.62 3.92
C GLU A 153 33.36 11.05 3.97
N PHE A 154 32.41 11.71 3.27
CA PHE A 154 31.03 11.25 3.13
C PHE A 154 30.59 11.49 1.68
N ASP A 155 30.33 10.41 0.93
CA ASP A 155 29.83 10.53 -0.44
C ASP A 155 28.36 10.94 -0.45
N HIS A 156 28.02 11.93 -1.26
CA HIS A 156 26.66 12.43 -1.40
C HIS A 156 25.81 11.54 -2.31
N ILE A 157 26.45 10.68 -3.10
CA ILE A 157 25.80 9.75 -4.02
C ILE A 157 25.58 8.41 -3.29
N PRO A 158 24.33 7.98 -3.07
CA PRO A 158 24.06 6.70 -2.46
C PRO A 158 24.42 5.56 -3.42
N VAL A 159 25.03 4.51 -2.85
CA VAL A 159 25.43 3.30 -3.59
C VAL A 159 24.33 2.23 -3.67
N GLY A 160 23.13 2.50 -3.12
CA GLY A 160 22.02 1.56 -3.11
C GLY A 160 20.86 1.99 -2.20
N ALA A 161 19.80 1.17 -2.14
CA ALA A 161 18.62 1.38 -1.31
C ALA A 161 18.41 0.20 -0.32
N ALA A 162 17.92 0.48 0.91
CA ALA A 162 17.79 -0.49 2.00
C ALA A 162 16.51 -0.34 2.84
#